data_AF-A0A242L003-F1
#
_entry.id   AF-A0A242L003-F1
#
_cell.length_a   1.000
_cell.length_b   1.000
_cell.length_c   1.000
_cell.angle_alpha   90.00
_cell.angle_beta   90.00
_cell.angle_gamma   90.00
#
_symmetry.space_group_name_H-M   'P 1'
#
loop_
_entity.id
_entity.type
_entity.pdbx_description
1 polymer ?
#
loop_
_entity_poly.entity_id
_entity_poly.type
_entity_poly.pdbx_seq_one_letter_code
_entity_poly.pdbx_strand_id
1 'polypeptide(L)' 'MKRISISKVIRHLRSYLNVYATGEERKGIEKAITIFESMEEEK' A
#
# COMPACT_ATOMS: atom_id res chain seq x y z
N MET A 1 -2.82 -0.23 -21.30
CA MET A 1 -2.16 -0.14 -19.97
C MET A 1 -2.38 -1.44 -19.22
N LYS A 2 -1.33 -2.13 -18.77
CA LYS A 2 -1.50 -3.32 -17.92
C LYS A 2 -2.21 -2.89 -16.62
N ARG A 3 -3.36 -3.49 -16.30
CA ARG A 3 -4.00 -3.30 -14.98
C ARG A 3 -3.02 -3.78 -13.92
N ILE A 4 -2.58 -2.86 -13.06
CA ILE A 4 -1.79 -3.22 -11.89
C ILE A 4 -2.78 -3.77 -10.86
N SER A 5 -2.53 -4.98 -10.36
CA SER A 5 -3.35 -5.58 -9.29
C SER A 5 -3.17 -4.77 -8.00
N ILE A 6 -4.27 -4.43 -7.34
CA ILE A 6 -4.28 -3.72 -6.06
C ILE A 6 -3.49 -4.51 -5.01
N SER A 7 -3.69 -5.83 -4.94
CA SER A 7 -2.93 -6.74 -4.07
C SER A 7 -1.42 -6.67 -4.34
N LYS A 8 -1.00 -6.49 -5.60
CA LYS A 8 0.42 -6.30 -5.96
C LYS A 8 0.97 -4.96 -5.47
N VAL A 9 0.15 -3.91 -5.44
CA VAL A 9 0.51 -2.58 -4.91
C VAL A 9 0.64 -2.63 -3.39
N ILE A 10 -0.35 -3.19 -2.69
CA ILE A 10 -0.32 -3.38 -1.23
C ILE A 10 0.96 -4.12 -0.81
N ARG A 11 1.30 -5.21 -1.52
CA ARG A 11 2.52 -5.97 -1.23
C ARG A 11 3.80 -5.14 -1.37
N HIS A 12 3.91 -4.31 -2.42
CA HIS A 12 5.08 -3.44 -2.59
C HIS A 12 5.15 -2.37 -1.51
N LEU A 13 4.03 -1.73 -1.19
CA LEU A 13 3.98 -0.71 -0.14
C LEU A 13 4.36 -1.28 1.22
N ARG A 14 3.85 -2.46 1.59
CA ARG A 14 4.26 -3.17 2.82
C ARG A 14 5.75 -3.50 2.84
N SER A 15 6.30 -3.97 1.72
CA SER A 15 7.74 -4.24 1.61
C SER A 15 8.57 -2.98 1.77
N TYR A 16 8.16 -1.87 1.16
CA TYR A 16 8.86 -0.60 1.28
C TYR A 16 8.75 -0.03 2.70
N LEU A 17 7.54 -0.07 3.29
CA LEU A 17 7.27 0.37 4.65
C LEU A 17 8.19 -0.31 5.67
N ASN A 18 8.39 -1.62 5.51
CA ASN A 18 9.18 -2.41 6.44
C ASN A 18 10.69 -2.16 6.33
N VAL A 19 11.19 -1.80 5.15
CA VAL A 19 12.63 -1.70 4.88
C VAL A 19 13.13 -0.26 4.91
N TYR A 20 12.33 0.70 4.46
CA TYR A 20 12.80 2.06 4.15
C TYR A 20 12.06 3.18 4.89
N ALA A 21 10.79 3.00 5.24
CA ALA A 21 9.97 4.11 5.73
C ALA A 21 10.13 4.37 7.24
N THR A 22 10.37 5.63 7.62
CA THR A 22 10.44 6.09 9.03
C THR A 22 9.59 7.34 9.25
N GLY A 23 9.22 7.61 10.51
CA GLY A 23 8.52 8.84 10.89
C GLY A 23 7.21 9.10 10.14
N GLU A 24 7.10 10.27 9.52
CA GLU A 24 5.88 10.71 8.80
C GLU A 24 5.65 9.96 7.48
N GLU A 25 6.72 9.54 6.79
CA GLU A 25 6.61 8.75 5.56
C GLU A 25 5.91 7.41 5.84
N ARG A 26 6.25 6.79 6.98
CA ARG A 26 5.63 5.53 7.42
C ARG A 26 4.11 5.69 7.57
N LYS A 27 3.66 6.75 8.27
CA LYS A 27 2.23 7.03 8.48
C LYS A 27 1.50 7.26 7.16
N GLY A 28 2.12 7.96 6.22
CA GLY A 28 1.57 8.18 4.89
C GLY A 28 1.37 6.88 4.11
N ILE A 29 2.34 5.98 4.17
CA ILE A 29 2.29 4.69 3.46
C ILE A 29 1.32 3.71 4.14
N GLU A 30 1.25 3.68 5.47
CA GLU A 30 0.22 2.92 6.20
C GLU A 30 -1.19 3.37 5.80
N LYS A 31 -1.43 4.69 5.73
CA LYS A 31 -2.72 5.24 5.27
C LYS A 31 -3.03 4.85 3.82
N ALA A 32 -2.03 4.86 2.93
CA ALA A 32 -2.21 4.45 1.55
C ALA A 32 -2.56 2.95 1.44
N ILE A 33 -1.92 2.10 2.24
CA ILE A 33 -2.24 0.65 2.30
C ILE A 33 -3.70 0.45 2.71
N THR A 34 -4.16 1.11 3.77
CA THR A 34 -5.56 0.99 4.22
C THR A 34 -6.56 1.38 3.13
N ILE A 35 -6.31 2.46 2.38
CA ILE A 35 -7.19 2.86 1.26
C ILE A 35 -7.25 1.76 0.21
N PHE A 36 -6.10 1.18 -0.17
CA PHE A 36 -6.06 0.12 -1.17
C PHE A 36 -6.73 -1.17 -0.69
N GLU A 37 -6.62 -1.51 0.59
CA GLU A 37 -7.31 -2.66 1.19
C GLU A 37 -8.82 -2.48 1.14
N SER A 38 -9.34 -1.31 1.50
CA SER A 38 -10.77 -1.02 1.39
C SER A 38 -11.28 -1.10 -0.05
N MET A 39 -10.49 -0.61 -1.03
CA MET A 39 -10.84 -0.74 -2.45
C MET A 39 -10.81 -2.19 -2.97
N GLU A 40 -10.07 -3.09 -2.32
CA GLU A 40 -10.05 -4.52 -2.62
C GLU A 40 -11.25 -5.24 -1.98
N GLU A 41 -11.67 -4.83 -0.78
CA GLU A 41 -12.83 -5.37 -0.06
C GLU A 41 -14.18 -4.92 -0.65
N GLU A 42 -14.26 -3.72 -1.25
CA GLU A 42 -15.48 -3.22 -1.92
C GLU A 42 -15.78 -3.89 -3.28
N LYS A 43 -15.02 -4.93 -3.65
CA LYS A 43 -15.02 -5.52 -4.99
C LYS A 43 -15.63 -6.92 -5.01
#